data_AF-A0A9C6X1P6-F1
#
_entry.id   AF-A0A9C6X1P6-F1
#
_cell.length_a   1.000
_cell.length_b   1.000
_cell.length_c   1.000
_cell.angle_alpha   90.00
_cell.angle_beta   90.00
_cell.angle_gamma   90.00
#
_symmetry.space_group_name_H-M   'P 1'
#
loop_
_entity.id
_entity.type
_entity.pdbx_description
1 polymer ?
#
loop_
_entity_poly.entity_id
_entity_poly.type
_entity_poly.pdbx_seq_one_letter_code
_entity_poly.pdbx_strand_id
1 'polypeptide(L)'
;MQSSLDEATDPWGVKVERVEIKDVRLPVQLQRAMAAEAEAAREARAKVIAAEGEMKASRALKEASDIISESPSALQLRYLQTLNTISAEKNSTIIFPLPLDIISPFLRGTTRAE
;
A
#
# COMPACT_ATOMS: atom_id res chain seq x y z
N MET A 1 38.44 18.27 5.31
CA MET A 1 38.14 19.55 5.98
C MET A 1 38.75 19.57 7.37
N GLN A 2 38.41 18.65 8.28
CA GLN A 2 39.07 18.55 9.60
C GLN A 2 40.60 18.40 9.49
N SER A 3 41.09 17.46 8.67
CA SER A 3 42.52 17.24 8.45
C SER A 3 43.27 18.48 7.93
N SER A 4 42.65 19.23 7.04
CA SER A 4 43.24 20.44 6.45
C SER A 4 43.34 21.59 7.43
N LEU A 5 42.43 21.67 8.41
CA LEU A 5 42.50 22.68 9.47
C LEU A 5 43.50 22.28 10.56
N ASP A 6 43.55 21.00 10.93
CA ASP A 6 44.49 20.50 11.94
C ASP A 6 45.95 20.75 11.52
N GLU A 7 46.29 20.38 10.28
CA GLU A 7 47.62 20.62 9.67
C GLU A 7 48.02 22.10 9.63
N ALA A 8 47.05 23.00 9.43
CA ALA A 8 47.29 24.44 9.42
C ALA A 8 47.50 25.03 10.83
N THR A 9 46.96 24.39 11.87
CA THR A 9 47.02 24.85 13.27
C THR A 9 48.14 24.21 14.10
N ASP A 10 48.75 23.14 13.59
CA ASP A 10 49.89 22.46 14.21
C ASP A 10 51.07 23.39 14.58
N PRO A 11 51.50 24.36 13.73
CA PRO A 11 52.58 25.30 14.09
C PRO A 11 52.25 26.22 15.26
N TRP A 12 50.96 26.39 15.57
CA TRP A 12 50.48 27.21 16.68
C TRP A 12 50.21 26.39 17.95
N GLY A 13 50.41 25.06 17.90
CA GLY A 13 50.21 24.17 19.04
C GLY A 13 48.73 24.00 19.43
N VAL A 14 47.80 24.25 18.51
CA VAL A 14 46.35 24.15 18.74
C VAL A 14 45.83 22.88 18.06
N LYS A 15 45.15 22.02 18.84
CA LYS A 15 44.55 20.77 18.36
C LYS A 15 43.07 20.97 18.02
N VAL A 16 42.64 20.57 16.82
CA VAL A 16 41.24 20.74 16.37
C VAL A 16 40.41 19.51 16.73
N GLU A 17 39.50 19.61 17.70
CA GLU A 17 38.67 18.47 18.13
C GLU A 17 37.48 18.16 17.20
N ARG A 18 36.80 19.18 16.67
CA ARG A 18 35.60 19.00 15.83
C ARG A 18 35.40 20.17 14.88
N VAL A 19 35.03 19.86 13.63
CA VAL A 19 34.66 20.84 12.61
C VAL A 19 33.22 20.58 12.20
N GLU A 20 32.37 21.59 12.37
CA GLU A 20 30.97 21.56 11.96
C GLU A 20 30.67 22.74 11.03
N ILE A 21 29.83 22.50 10.02
CA ILE A 21 29.32 23.55 9.14
C ILE A 21 28.15 24.20 9.86
N LYS A 22 28.28 25.51 10.15
CA LYS A 22 27.28 26.25 10.94
C LYS A 22 26.11 26.77 10.11
N ASP A 23 26.38 27.32 8.93
CA ASP A 23 25.35 27.89 8.04
C ASP A 23 25.81 27.79 6.58
N VAL A 24 24.89 27.40 5.70
CA VAL A 24 25.10 27.39 4.24
C VAL A 24 23.95 28.18 3.63
N ARG A 25 24.28 29.35 3.09
CA ARG A 25 23.28 30.24 2.50
C ARG A 25 23.22 30.04 1.00
N LEU A 26 22.10 29.48 0.54
CA LEU A 26 21.78 29.40 -0.88
C LEU A 26 20.98 30.62 -1.30
N PRO A 27 21.15 31.11 -2.55
CA PRO A 27 20.27 32.14 -3.10
C PRO A 27 18.82 31.68 -3.08
N VAL A 28 17.90 32.57 -2.69
CA VAL A 28 16.46 32.27 -2.54
C VAL A 28 15.85 31.72 -3.84
N GLN A 29 16.32 32.18 -5.00
CA GLN A 29 15.87 31.70 -6.31
C GLN A 29 16.24 30.22 -6.52
N LEU A 30 17.46 29.81 -6.18
CA LEU A 30 17.93 28.44 -6.33
C LEU A 30 17.22 27.51 -5.34
N GLN A 31 17.02 27.96 -4.09
CA GLN A 31 16.28 27.18 -3.10
C GLN A 31 14.86 26.85 -3.55
N ARG A 32 14.16 27.82 -4.17
CA ARG A 32 12.81 27.61 -4.72
C ARG A 32 12.80 26.66 -5.90
N ALA A 33 13.74 26.82 -6.85
CA ALA A 33 13.85 25.94 -8.00
C ALA A 33 14.15 24.49 -7.58
N MET A 34 15.09 24.30 -6.66
CA MET A 34 15.46 23.00 -6.11
C MET A 34 14.31 22.35 -5.33
N ALA A 35 13.55 23.13 -4.55
CA ALA A 35 12.37 22.62 -3.84
C ALA A 35 11.28 22.16 -4.82
N ALA A 36 11.01 22.92 -5.87
CA ALA A 36 10.03 22.56 -6.89
C ALA A 36 10.43 21.30 -7.67
N GLU A 37 11.70 21.17 -8.03
CA GLU A 37 12.23 19.97 -8.68
C GLU A 37 12.17 18.75 -7.77
N ALA A 38 12.55 18.90 -6.50
CA ALA A 38 12.49 17.84 -5.51
C ALA A 38 11.05 17.34 -5.29
N GLU A 39 10.07 18.24 -5.22
CA GLU A 39 8.66 17.84 -5.07
C GLU A 39 8.14 17.13 -6.31
N ALA A 40 8.43 17.63 -7.52
CA ALA A 40 8.05 16.97 -8.76
C ALA A 40 8.65 15.56 -8.88
N ALA A 41 9.93 15.40 -8.53
CA ALA A 41 10.60 14.10 -8.52
C ALA A 41 9.99 13.16 -7.47
N ARG A 42 9.61 13.69 -6.30
CA ARG A 42 8.96 12.92 -5.24
C ARG A 42 7.57 12.44 -5.66
N GLU A 43 6.75 13.32 -6.22
CA GLU A 43 5.42 12.98 -6.73
C GLU A 43 5.48 11.95 -7.86
N ALA A 44 6.42 12.11 -8.80
CA ALA A 44 6.62 11.15 -9.89
C ALA A 44 6.99 9.77 -9.34
N ARG A 45 7.93 9.69 -8.39
CA ARG A 45 8.29 8.43 -7.72
C ARG A 45 7.13 7.82 -6.96
N ALA A 46 6.35 8.63 -6.24
CA ALA A 46 5.19 8.16 -5.51
C ALA A 46 4.15 7.51 -6.45
N LYS A 47 3.90 8.09 -7.63
CA LYS A 47 3.00 7.51 -8.64
C LYS A 47 3.51 6.18 -9.18
N VAL A 48 4.80 6.06 -9.45
CA VAL A 48 5.40 4.80 -9.91
C VAL A 48 5.25 3.71 -8.85
N ILE A 49 5.58 4.01 -7.59
CA ILE A 49 5.45 3.06 -6.48
C ILE A 49 3.99 2.64 -6.29
N ALA A 50 3.04 3.57 -6.39
CA ALA A 50 1.62 3.26 -6.30
C ALA A 50 1.17 2.31 -7.42
N ALA A 51 1.55 2.60 -8.67
CA ALA A 51 1.21 1.76 -9.82
C ALA A 51 1.84 0.36 -9.74
N GLU A 52 3.09 0.26 -9.29
CA GLU A 52 3.75 -1.03 -9.05
C GLU A 52 3.08 -1.83 -7.93
N GLY A 53 2.71 -1.14 -6.85
CA GLY A 53 1.96 -1.72 -5.73
C GLY A 53 0.60 -2.26 -6.18
N GLU A 54 -0.13 -1.50 -6.99
CA GLU A 54 -1.41 -1.90 -7.56
C GLU A 54 -1.25 -3.12 -8.47
N MET A 55 -0.29 -3.12 -9.39
CA MET A 55 -0.03 -4.28 -10.25
C MET A 55 0.31 -5.53 -9.43
N LYS A 56 1.13 -5.41 -8.38
CA LYS A 56 1.47 -6.53 -7.50
C LYS A 56 0.25 -7.05 -6.75
N ALA A 57 -0.59 -6.15 -6.24
CA ALA A 57 -1.85 -6.51 -5.58
C ALA A 57 -2.81 -7.21 -6.55
N SER A 58 -3.00 -6.69 -7.76
CA SER A 58 -3.85 -7.31 -8.78
C SER A 58 -3.38 -8.70 -9.17
N ARG A 59 -2.06 -8.93 -9.30
CA ARG A 59 -1.52 -10.26 -9.59
C ARG A 59 -1.81 -11.25 -8.47
N ALA A 60 -1.58 -10.86 -7.22
CA ALA A 60 -1.86 -11.69 -6.06
C ALA A 60 -3.37 -12.02 -5.95
N LEU A 61 -4.24 -11.04 -6.21
CA LEU A 61 -5.69 -11.25 -6.24
C LEU A 61 -6.12 -12.19 -7.36
N LYS A 62 -5.51 -12.07 -8.55
CA LYS A 62 -5.77 -12.98 -9.67
C LYS A 62 -5.39 -14.41 -9.31
N GLU A 63 -4.18 -14.61 -8.79
CA GLU A 63 -3.71 -15.94 -8.37
C GLU A 63 -4.63 -16.54 -7.29
N ALA A 64 -5.02 -15.73 -6.30
CA ALA A 64 -5.99 -16.15 -5.29
C ALA A 64 -7.34 -16.52 -5.91
N SER A 65 -7.82 -15.77 -6.90
CA SER A 65 -9.06 -16.07 -7.63
C SER A 65 -8.95 -17.38 -8.41
N ASP A 66 -7.84 -17.60 -9.12
CA ASP A 66 -7.60 -18.81 -9.91
C ASP A 66 -7.63 -20.05 -8.99
N ILE A 67 -6.95 -19.98 -7.84
CA ILE A 67 -6.95 -21.05 -6.83
C ILE A 67 -8.36 -21.31 -6.25
N ILE A 68 -9.14 -20.25 -6.01
CA ILE A 68 -10.53 -20.39 -5.52
C ILE A 68 -11.42 -21.04 -6.58
N SER A 69 -11.21 -20.69 -7.85
CA SER A 69 -12.00 -21.26 -8.97
C SER A 69 -11.71 -22.74 -9.19
N GLU A 70 -10.50 -23.22 -8.90
CA GLU A 70 -10.14 -24.64 -8.98
C GLU A 70 -10.94 -25.52 -8.00
N SER A 71 -11.37 -24.97 -6.86
CA SER A 71 -12.13 -25.71 -5.85
C SER A 71 -13.45 -25.01 -5.51
N PRO A 72 -14.60 -25.52 -6.00
CA PRO A 72 -15.92 -24.98 -5.69
C PRO A 72 -16.20 -24.89 -4.17
N SER A 73 -15.61 -25.80 -3.37
CA SER A 73 -15.72 -25.78 -1.91
C SER A 73 -15.00 -24.58 -1.27
N ALA A 74 -14.01 -23.98 -1.92
CA ALA A 74 -13.29 -22.81 -1.42
C ALA A 74 -14.18 -21.57 -1.38
N LEU A 75 -15.06 -21.37 -2.37
CA LEU A 75 -16.06 -20.29 -2.36
C LEU A 75 -17.05 -20.46 -1.20
N GLN A 76 -17.49 -21.69 -0.95
CA GLN A 76 -18.40 -21.98 0.16
C GLN A 76 -17.74 -21.74 1.53
N LEU A 77 -16.47 -22.12 1.71
CA LEU A 77 -15.71 -21.82 2.92
C LEU A 77 -15.49 -20.31 3.11
N ARG A 78 -15.14 -19.59 2.04
CA ARG A 78 -15.01 -18.13 2.04
C ARG A 78 -16.34 -17.49 2.47
N TYR A 79 -17.45 -17.96 1.92
CA TYR A 79 -18.79 -17.50 2.27
C TYR A 79 -19.09 -17.69 3.76
N LEU A 80 -18.83 -18.89 4.31
CA LEU A 80 -18.98 -19.16 5.74
C LEU A 80 -18.08 -18.28 6.62
N GLN A 81 -16.84 -18.01 6.20
CA GLN A 81 -15.95 -17.08 6.89
C GLN A 81 -16.51 -15.65 6.89
N THR A 82 -16.99 -15.17 5.76
CA THR A 82 -17.64 -13.85 5.66
C THR A 82 -18.86 -13.76 6.57
N LEU A 83 -19.66 -14.82 6.66
CA LEU A 83 -20.79 -14.89 7.60
C LEU A 83 -20.34 -14.81 9.06
N ASN A 84 -19.26 -15.49 9.43
CA ASN A 84 -18.71 -15.40 10.79
C ASN A 84 -18.21 -13.97 11.10
N THR A 85 -17.53 -13.31 10.15
CA THR A 85 -17.09 -11.92 10.30
C THR A 85 -18.27 -10.97 10.47
N ILE A 86 -19.32 -11.09 9.64
CA ILE A 86 -20.52 -10.24 9.75
C ILE A 86 -21.26 -10.50 11.07
N SER A 87 -21.35 -11.77 11.49
CA SER A 87 -21.99 -12.15 12.75
C SER A 87 -21.25 -11.58 13.97
N ALA A 88 -19.93 -11.38 13.88
CA ALA A 88 -19.14 -10.79 14.95
C ALA A 88 -19.41 -9.29 15.15
N GLU A 89 -19.83 -8.57 14.10
CA GLU A 89 -20.02 -7.11 14.13
C GLU A 89 -21.35 -6.62 14.77
N LYS A 90 -22.18 -7.50 15.36
CA LYS A 90 -23.44 -7.12 16.06
C LYS A 90 -24.33 -6.13 15.27
N ASN A 91 -24.54 -6.33 13.96
CA ASN A 91 -25.38 -5.43 13.17
C ASN A 91 -26.78 -6.03 12.90
N SER A 92 -27.84 -5.26 13.19
CA SER A 92 -29.23 -5.72 13.33
C SER A 92 -29.98 -5.97 12.00
N THR A 93 -29.33 -5.87 10.84
CA THR A 93 -29.95 -6.15 9.54
C THR A 93 -28.91 -6.76 8.61
N ILE A 94 -29.04 -8.05 8.33
CA ILE A 94 -28.15 -8.80 7.45
C ILE A 94 -28.84 -8.94 6.10
N ILE A 95 -28.38 -8.20 5.09
CA ILE A 95 -28.86 -8.36 3.71
C ILE A 95 -28.15 -9.58 3.13
N PHE A 96 -28.91 -10.64 2.90
CA PHE A 96 -28.41 -11.94 2.47
C PHE A 96 -28.63 -12.11 0.95
N PRO A 97 -27.60 -11.94 0.10
CA PRO A 97 -27.72 -12.32 -1.30
C PRO A 97 -27.67 -13.86 -1.37
N LEU A 98 -28.83 -14.49 -1.50
CA LEU A 98 -28.90 -15.92 -1.77
C LEU A 98 -28.63 -16.18 -3.26
N PRO A 99 -27.67 -17.07 -3.60
CA PRO A 99 -27.45 -17.50 -4.97
C PRO A 99 -28.71 -18.16 -5.53
N LEU A 100 -29.16 -17.71 -6.71
CA LEU A 100 -30.33 -18.28 -7.39
C LEU A 100 -30.18 -19.78 -7.66
N ASP A 101 -28.96 -20.29 -7.74
CA ASP A 101 -28.68 -21.72 -7.95
C ASP A 101 -29.26 -22.60 -6.82
N ILE A 102 -29.25 -22.11 -5.58
CA ILE A 102 -29.80 -22.82 -4.41
C ILE A 102 -31.34 -22.74 -4.39
N ILE A 103 -31.90 -21.64 -4.91
CA ILE A 103 -33.35 -21.37 -4.92
C ILE A 103 -34.03 -22.04 -6.12
N SER A 104 -33.31 -22.22 -7.24
CA SER A 104 -33.82 -22.74 -8.51
C SER A 104 -34.54 -24.10 -8.41
N PRO A 105 -34.13 -25.08 -7.58
CA PRO A 105 -34.85 -26.34 -7.44
C PRO A 105 -36.17 -26.17 -6.69
N PHE A 106 -36.24 -25.21 -5.77
CA PHE A 106 -37.43 -24.93 -4.96
C PHE A 106 -38.51 -24.16 -5.73
N LEU A 107 -38.10 -23.29 -6.67
CA LEU A 107 -39.00 -22.55 -7.56
C LEU A 107 -39.52 -23.40 -8.74
N ARG A 108 -38.77 -24.41 -9.20
CA ARG A 108 -39.23 -25.31 -10.28
C ARG A 108 -40.22 -26.39 -9.81
N GLY A 109 -40.28 -26.65 -8.50
CA GLY A 109 -41.22 -27.63 -7.92
C GLY A 109 -42.68 -27.18 -7.93
N THR A 110 -42.96 -25.89 -8.12
CA THR A 110 -44.33 -25.32 -8.09
C THR A 110 -44.99 -25.20 -9.47
N THR A 111 -44.30 -25.55 -10.57
CA THR A 111 -44.84 -25.40 -11.95
C THR A 111 -45.24 -26.74 -12.62
N ARG A 112 -45.33 -27.84 -11.86
CA ARG A 112 -45.81 -29.15 -12.36
C ARG A 112 -47.08 -29.60 -11.62
N ALA A 113 -48.10 -28.75 -11.62
CA ALA A 113 -49.46 -29.10 -11.26
C ALA A 113 -50.41 -28.51 -12.31
N GLU A 114 -50.41 -29.12 -13.49
CA GLU A 114 -51.49 -29.14 -14.50
C GLU A 114 -51.23 -30.28 -15.48
#